data_AF-A0A4C2ENJ3-F1
#
_entry.id   AF-A0A4C2ENJ3-F1
#
_cell.length_a   1.000
_cell.length_b   1.000
_cell.length_c   1.000
_cell.angle_alpha   90.00
_cell.angle_beta   90.00
_cell.angle_gamma   90.00
#
_symmetry.space_group_name_H-M   'P 1'
#
loop_
_entity.id
_entity.type
_entity.pdbx_description
1 polymer ?
#
loop_
_entity_poly.entity_id
_entity_poly.type
_entity_poly.pdbx_seq_one_letter_code
_entity_poly.pdbx_strand_id
1 'polypeptide(L)'
;MTSEQTKRKLLLEVDVFSRRGTDPVAAFLHRLTQKHDVADSVFLVDAGGYLTALSCHDLSGRLDYRIRNHIEKWFQTVTMRIDRFHSFWRGSQSSAKQRLRRFRHHYNHERPNQALDGRTPAEVIQN
;
A
#
# COMPACT_ATOMS: atom_id res chain seq x y z
N MET A 1 -5.30 -3.44 -0.75
CA MET A 1 -4.90 -2.44 -1.77
C MET A 1 -3.80 -1.59 -1.17
N THR A 2 -2.77 -1.30 -1.95
CA THR A 2 -1.55 -0.65 -1.47
C THR A 2 -1.24 0.52 -2.39
N SER A 3 -0.88 1.68 -1.84
CA SER A 3 -0.45 2.85 -2.60
C SER A 3 1.00 3.20 -2.23
N GLU A 4 1.88 3.26 -3.23
CA GLU A 4 3.30 3.59 -3.06
C GLU A 4 3.65 4.80 -3.94
N GLN A 5 4.37 5.77 -3.38
CA GLN A 5 4.97 6.87 -4.14
C GLN A 5 6.34 6.44 -4.67
N THR A 6 6.44 6.17 -5.97
CA THR A 6 7.61 5.53 -6.61
C THR A 6 8.91 6.35 -6.55
N LYS A 7 8.85 7.69 -6.50
CA LYS A 7 10.07 8.52 -6.34
C LYS A 7 10.67 8.48 -4.93
N ARG A 8 9.83 8.31 -3.90
CA ARG A 8 10.24 8.41 -2.48
C ARG A 8 10.12 7.08 -1.74
N LYS A 9 9.66 6.03 -2.43
CA LYS A 9 9.40 4.69 -1.91
C LYS A 9 8.55 4.71 -0.63
N LEU A 10 7.62 5.66 -0.53
CA LEU A 10 6.78 5.83 0.64
C LEU A 10 5.52 5.00 0.51
N LEU A 11 5.21 4.22 1.55
CA LEU A 11 3.92 3.55 1.67
C LEU A 11 2.89 4.54 2.23
N LEU A 12 1.99 5.05 1.39
CA LEU A 12 0.99 6.06 1.80
C LEU A 12 -0.09 5.43 2.69
N GLU A 13 -0.84 4.48 2.12
CA GLU A 13 -1.91 3.79 2.83
C GLU A 13 -1.93 2.31 2.45
N VAL A 14 -2.29 1.47 3.43
CA VAL A 14 -2.42 0.02 3.30
C VAL A 14 -3.65 -0.44 4.07
N ASP A 15 -4.52 -1.21 3.43
CA ASP A 15 -5.72 -1.76 4.06
C ASP A 15 -6.04 -3.17 3.52
N VAL A 16 -6.71 -3.96 4.36
CA VAL A 16 -7.13 -5.33 4.07
C VAL A 16 -8.63 -5.47 4.22
N PHE A 17 -9.24 -6.05 3.19
CA PHE A 17 -10.67 -6.25 3.09
C PHE A 17 -10.95 -7.75 3.06
N SER A 18 -11.97 -8.19 3.80
CA SER A 18 -12.41 -9.58 3.85
C SER A 18 -13.06 -10.05 2.56
N ARG A 19 -13.48 -9.10 1.70
CA ARG A 19 -14.08 -9.37 0.39
C ARG A 19 -13.37 -8.55 -0.67
N ARG A 20 -13.18 -9.17 -1.83
CA ARG A 20 -12.78 -8.48 -3.05
C ARG A 20 -14.00 -7.79 -3.64
N GLY A 21 -13.85 -6.54 -4.07
CA GLY A 21 -14.93 -5.76 -4.66
C GLY A 21 -14.49 -4.33 -4.97
N THR A 22 -15.33 -3.63 -5.72
CA THR A 22 -15.14 -2.22 -6.09
C THR A 22 -15.44 -1.29 -4.90
N ASP A 23 -16.44 -1.58 -4.08
CA ASP A 23 -16.85 -0.69 -2.98
C ASP A 23 -15.77 -0.52 -1.89
N PRO A 24 -15.08 -1.58 -1.43
CA PRO A 24 -13.98 -1.41 -0.48
C PRO A 24 -12.81 -0.60 -1.07
N VAL A 25 -12.60 -0.71 -2.38
CA VAL A 25 -11.58 0.03 -3.11
C VAL A 25 -11.97 1.51 -3.25
N ALA A 26 -13.22 1.80 -3.59
CA ALA A 26 -13.74 3.17 -3.64
C ALA A 26 -13.62 3.84 -2.27
N ALA A 27 -14.02 3.15 -1.19
CA ALA A 27 -13.87 3.66 0.17
C ALA A 27 -12.40 3.89 0.55
N PHE A 28 -11.47 3.04 0.09
CA PHE A 28 -10.04 3.22 0.28
C PHE A 28 -9.51 4.45 -0.47
N LEU A 29 -9.86 4.59 -1.74
CA LEU A 29 -9.45 5.72 -2.58
C LEU A 29 -9.98 7.05 -2.05
N HIS A 30 -11.24 7.09 -1.63
CA HIS A 30 -11.83 8.28 -1.01
C HIS A 30 -11.07 8.72 0.25
N ARG A 31 -10.68 7.78 1.11
CA ARG A 31 -9.86 8.10 2.30
C ARG A 31 -8.45 8.55 1.91
N LEU A 32 -7.90 7.99 0.83
CA LEU A 32 -6.56 8.32 0.34
C LEU A 32 -6.52 9.76 -0.18
N THR A 33 -7.49 10.15 -1.02
CA THR A 33 -7.59 11.51 -1.58
C THR A 33 -7.90 12.58 -0.54
N GLN A 34 -8.60 12.23 0.54
CA GLN A 34 -8.81 13.15 1.67
C GLN A 34 -7.53 13.44 2.47
N LYS A 35 -6.61 12.48 2.56
CA LYS A 35 -5.40 12.60 3.40
C LYS A 35 -4.17 13.03 2.63
N HIS A 36 -4.14 12.76 1.33
CA HIS A 36 -2.98 12.97 0.49
C HIS A 36 -3.41 13.64 -0.81
N ASP A 37 -2.66 14.65 -1.21
CA ASP A 37 -2.79 15.23 -2.54
C ASP A 37 -2.22 14.25 -3.57
N VAL A 38 -3.12 13.60 -4.29
CA VAL A 38 -2.80 12.55 -5.28
C VAL A 38 -3.47 12.82 -6.63
N ALA A 39 -3.96 14.04 -6.86
CA ALA A 39 -4.68 14.42 -8.09
C ALA A 39 -3.82 14.18 -9.34
N ASP A 40 -2.54 14.55 -9.31
CA ASP A 40 -1.60 14.37 -10.41
C ASP A 40 -0.85 13.02 -10.39
N SER A 41 -1.29 12.07 -9.55
CA SER A 41 -0.63 10.77 -9.42
C SER A 41 -1.22 9.71 -10.34
N VAL A 42 -0.36 8.90 -10.97
CA VAL A 42 -0.78 7.72 -11.73
C VAL A 42 -0.70 6.49 -10.83
N PHE A 43 -1.85 5.90 -10.52
CA PHE A 43 -1.96 4.70 -9.72
C PHE A 43 -1.66 3.44 -10.54
N LEU A 44 -0.81 2.59 -9.98
CA LEU A 44 -0.45 1.32 -10.59
C LEU A 44 -1.27 0.21 -9.94
N VAL A 45 -2.07 -0.48 -10.75
CA VAL A 45 -2.97 -1.54 -10.29
C VAL A 45 -2.65 -2.86 -10.97
N ASP A 46 -2.96 -3.96 -10.30
CA ASP A 46 -2.69 -5.33 -10.74
C ASP A 46 -3.91 -6.03 -11.37
N ALA A 47 -5.09 -5.40 -11.29
CA ALA A 47 -6.34 -5.91 -11.83
C ALA A 47 -7.17 -4.80 -12.49
N GLY A 48 -7.75 -5.12 -13.65
CA GLY A 48 -8.56 -4.17 -14.42
C GLY A 48 -9.77 -3.62 -13.67
N GLY A 49 -10.40 -4.39 -12.78
CA GLY A 49 -11.53 -3.92 -11.97
C GLY A 49 -11.20 -2.74 -11.04
N TYR A 50 -9.91 -2.53 -10.72
CA TYR A 50 -9.49 -1.37 -9.93
C TYR A 50 -9.31 -0.10 -10.79
N LEU A 51 -9.11 -0.23 -12.10
CA LEU A 51 -9.10 0.92 -13.01
C LEU A 51 -10.47 1.61 -13.01
N THR A 52 -11.54 0.82 -13.06
CA THR A 52 -12.91 1.36 -12.98
C THR A 52 -13.12 2.16 -11.70
N ALA A 53 -12.64 1.65 -10.56
CA ALA A 53 -12.77 2.37 -9.29
C ALA A 53 -11.91 3.64 -9.23
N LEU A 54 -10.73 3.67 -9.88
CA LEU A 54 -9.92 4.87 -10.03
C LEU A 54 -10.63 5.93 -10.90
N SER A 55 -11.19 5.51 -12.04
CA SER A 55 -11.94 6.40 -12.92
C SER A 55 -13.18 6.99 -12.26
N CYS A 56 -13.86 6.25 -11.37
CA CYS A 56 -14.96 6.79 -10.56
C CYS A 56 -14.53 7.88 -9.58
N HIS A 57 -13.24 8.00 -9.27
CA HIS A 57 -12.67 9.00 -8.37
C HIS A 57 -11.84 10.07 -9.09
N ASP A 58 -11.94 10.15 -10.42
CA ASP A 58 -11.15 11.06 -11.26
C ASP A 58 -9.63 10.87 -11.09
N LEU A 59 -9.21 9.63 -10.82
CA LEU A 59 -7.81 9.27 -10.62
C LEU A 59 -7.27 8.54 -11.84
N SER A 60 -6.03 8.89 -12.20
CA SER A 60 -5.30 8.24 -13.28
C SER A 60 -4.84 6.85 -12.86
N GLY A 61 -5.12 5.83 -13.68
CA GLY A 61 -4.74 4.45 -13.40
C GLY A 61 -4.08 3.76 -14.58
N ARG A 62 -3.05 2.95 -14.33
CA ARG A 62 -2.45 2.06 -15.33
C ARG A 62 -2.35 0.64 -14.80
N LEU A 63 -2.77 -0.31 -15.63
CA LEU A 63 -2.54 -1.73 -15.38
C LEU A 63 -1.10 -2.07 -15.74
N ASP A 64 -0.37 -2.63 -14.79
CA ASP A 64 0.99 -3.12 -15.03
C ASP A 64 1.16 -4.51 -14.41
N TYR A 65 1.27 -5.52 -15.27
CA TYR A 65 1.45 -6.90 -14.86
C TYR A 65 2.84 -7.18 -14.27
N ARG A 66 3.86 -6.34 -14.53
CA ARG A 66 5.14 -6.41 -13.82
C ARG A 66 4.96 -6.00 -12.35
N ILE A 67 4.07 -5.04 -12.13
CA ILE A 67 3.68 -4.60 -10.78
C ILE A 67 2.83 -5.65 -10.10
N ARG A 68 1.98 -6.41 -10.80
CA ARG A 68 1.32 -7.60 -10.23
C ARG A 68 2.35 -8.56 -9.63
N ASN A 69 3.40 -8.93 -10.37
CA ASN A 69 4.47 -9.80 -9.87
C ASN A 69 5.25 -9.17 -8.70
N HIS A 70 5.47 -7.84 -8.73
CA HIS A 70 6.14 -7.14 -7.64
C HIS A 70 5.27 -7.10 -6.37
N ILE A 71 3.98 -6.78 -6.51
CA ILE A 71 2.96 -6.75 -5.46
C ILE A 71 2.76 -8.16 -4.90
N GLU A 72 2.69 -9.21 -5.72
CA GLU A 72 2.60 -10.60 -5.27
C GLU A 72 3.81 -11.01 -4.45
N LYS A 73 5.04 -10.74 -4.92
CA LYS A 73 6.27 -10.99 -4.15
C LYS A 73 6.33 -10.15 -2.87
N TRP A 74 5.85 -8.91 -2.94
CA TRP A 74 5.72 -8.04 -1.77
C TRP A 74 4.70 -8.58 -0.77
N PHE A 75 3.53 -9.03 -1.21
CA PHE A 75 2.53 -9.66 -0.37
C PHE A 75 3.05 -10.95 0.23
N GLN A 76 3.72 -11.80 -0.54
CA GLN A 76 4.40 -12.98 0.00
C GLN A 76 5.44 -12.60 1.05
N THR A 77 6.23 -11.55 0.81
CA THR A 77 7.22 -11.06 1.77
C THR A 77 6.57 -10.47 3.02
N VAL A 78 5.49 -9.71 2.86
CA VAL A 78 4.72 -9.13 3.96
C VAL A 78 4.03 -10.23 4.75
N THR A 79 3.44 -11.22 4.08
CA THR A 79 2.86 -12.42 4.70
C THR A 79 3.94 -13.19 5.46
N MET A 80 5.08 -13.51 4.85
CA MET A 80 6.21 -14.16 5.54
C MET A 80 6.74 -13.35 6.72
N ARG A 81 6.77 -12.02 6.62
CA ARG A 81 7.20 -11.14 7.71
C ARG A 81 6.16 -11.10 8.82
N ILE A 82 4.87 -10.99 8.49
CA ILE A 82 3.73 -11.06 9.41
C ILE A 82 3.67 -12.44 10.09
N ASP A 83 3.97 -13.50 9.35
CA ASP A 83 4.10 -14.87 9.79
C ASP A 83 5.33 -15.04 10.68
N ARG A 84 6.47 -14.38 10.43
CA ARG A 84 7.56 -14.36 11.42
C ARG A 84 7.15 -13.69 12.76
N PHE A 85 6.06 -12.93 12.79
CA PHE A 85 5.38 -12.48 14.02
C PHE A 85 4.27 -13.46 14.50
N HIS A 86 4.35 -14.75 14.12
CA HIS A 86 3.35 -15.83 14.33
C HIS A 86 2.94 -16.06 15.78
N SER A 87 3.78 -15.72 16.77
CA SER A 87 3.46 -15.93 18.19
C SER A 87 2.24 -15.12 18.69
N PHE A 88 1.74 -14.16 17.91
CA PHE A 88 0.63 -13.28 18.30
C PHE A 88 -0.59 -13.32 17.36
N TRP A 89 -0.70 -14.31 16.47
CA TRP A 89 -1.82 -14.39 15.53
C TRP A 89 -3.09 -14.91 16.23
N ARG A 90 -3.98 -13.99 16.64
CA ARG A 90 -5.40 -14.32 16.87
C ARG A 90 -6.22 -13.72 15.72
N GLY A 91 -6.67 -14.60 14.84
CA GLY A 91 -7.22 -14.30 13.51
C GLY A 91 -8.50 -13.46 13.51
N SER A 92 -8.34 -12.13 13.47
CA SER A 92 -9.41 -11.19 13.15
C SER A 92 -8.92 -10.13 12.16
N GLN A 93 -9.83 -9.58 11.36
CA GLN A 93 -9.51 -8.51 10.40
C GLN A 93 -8.96 -7.25 11.10
N SER A 94 -9.39 -6.96 12.33
CA SER A 94 -8.86 -5.85 13.13
C SER A 94 -7.41 -6.05 13.52
N SER A 95 -7.01 -7.27 13.92
CA SER A 95 -5.61 -7.63 14.18
C SER A 95 -4.74 -7.47 12.94
N ALA A 96 -5.25 -7.87 11.77
CA ALA A 96 -4.55 -7.70 10.49
C ALA A 96 -4.35 -6.21 10.13
N LYS A 97 -5.39 -5.38 10.27
CA LYS A 97 -5.30 -3.92 10.05
C LYS A 97 -4.30 -3.26 11.00
N GLN A 98 -4.29 -3.63 12.28
CA GLN A 98 -3.36 -3.07 13.25
C GLN A 98 -1.90 -3.43 12.92
N ARG A 99 -1.65 -4.66 12.47
CA ARG A 99 -0.31 -5.10 12.04
C ARG A 99 0.14 -4.39 10.77
N LEU A 100 -0.74 -4.21 9.79
CA LEU A 100 -0.42 -3.45 8.57
C LEU A 100 -0.06 -1.99 8.88
N ARG A 101 -0.75 -1.36 9.85
CA ARG A 101 -0.38 -0.01 10.33
C ARG A 101 1.01 0.02 10.96
N ARG A 102 1.34 -0.96 11.82
CA ARG A 102 2.70 -1.10 12.40
C ARG A 102 3.75 -1.33 11.33
N PHE A 103 3.46 -2.19 10.36
CA PHE A 103 4.36 -2.44 9.24
C PHE A 103 4.61 -1.17 8.41
N ARG A 104 3.57 -0.39 8.11
CA ARG A 104 3.73 0.90 7.42
C ARG A 104 4.66 1.82 8.20
N HIS A 105 4.44 1.95 9.51
CA HIS A 105 5.27 2.81 10.35
C HIS A 105 6.73 2.37 10.32
N HIS A 106 6.99 1.08 10.56
CA HIS A 106 8.32 0.50 10.50
C HIS A 106 8.98 0.72 9.12
N TYR A 107 8.26 0.47 8.02
CA TYR A 107 8.80 0.64 6.68
C TYR A 107 9.15 2.10 6.36
N ASN A 108 8.30 3.05 6.76
CA ASN A 108 8.49 4.46 6.43
C ASN A 108 9.51 5.17 7.35
N HIS A 109 9.63 4.76 8.62
CA HIS A 109 10.40 5.52 9.63
C HIS A 109 11.60 4.77 10.22
N GLU A 110 11.62 3.43 10.16
CA GLU A 110 12.65 2.64 10.86
C GLU A 110 13.53 1.85 9.90
N ARG A 111 13.12 1.68 8.64
CA ARG A 111 13.82 0.85 7.66
C ARG A 111 14.67 1.69 6.70
N PRO A 112 16.02 1.61 6.81
CA PRO A 112 16.93 2.09 5.78
C PRO A 112 16.61 1.49 4.42
N ASN A 113 16.51 2.32 3.39
CA ASN A 113 16.32 1.87 2.02
C ASN A 113 17.59 2.11 1.22
N GLN A 114 18.19 1.04 0.68
CA GLN A 114 19.42 1.15 -0.13
C GLN A 114 19.24 2.05 -1.35
N ALA A 115 18.02 2.15 -1.88
CA ALA A 115 17.74 3.03 -3.01
C ALA A 115 17.47 4.50 -2.60
N LEU A 116 17.48 4.79 -1.30
CA LEU A 116 17.41 6.13 -0.73
C LEU A 116 18.71 6.45 0.02
N ASP A 117 19.84 5.88 -0.42
CA ASP A 117 21.16 6.04 0.19
C ASP A 117 21.19 5.67 1.68
N GLY A 118 20.43 4.64 2.07
CA GLY A 118 20.31 4.19 3.45
C GLY A 118 19.36 5.02 4.31
N ARG A 119 18.72 6.05 3.76
CA ARG A 119 17.69 6.83 4.46
C ARG A 119 16.34 6.10 4.43
N THR A 120 15.50 6.47 5.37
CA THR A 120 14.12 6.00 5.45
C THR A 120 13.23 6.85 4.52
N PRO A 121 12.12 6.29 4.02
CA PRO A 121 11.18 7.04 3.19
C PRO A 121 10.66 8.35 3.82
N ALA A 122 10.50 8.39 5.15
CA ALA A 122 10.05 9.59 5.86
C ALA A 122 11.11 10.70 5.88
N GLU A 123 12.39 10.35 6.04
CA GLU A 123 13.49 11.33 6.04
C GLU A 123 13.64 12.03 4.68
N VAL A 124 13.33 11.34 3.58
CA VAL A 124 13.39 11.90 2.22
C VAL A 124 12.23 12.86 1.93
N ILE A 125 11.18 12.87 2.75
CA ILE A 125 10.03 13.78 2.61
C ILE A 125 10.19 15.05 3.44
N GLN A 126 10.94 14.97 4.55
CA GLN A 126 11.18 16.13 5.43
C GLN A 126 12.29 17.06 4.94
N ASN A 127 13.04 16.67 3.91
CA ASN A 127 14.03 17.47 3.20
C ASN A 127 13.50 17.95 1.84
#